data_AF-A0A388TDP2-F1
#
_entry.id   AF-A0A388TDP2-F1
#
_cell.length_a   1.000
_cell.length_b   1.000
_cell.length_c   1.000
_cell.angle_alpha   90.00
_cell.angle_beta   90.00
_cell.angle_gamma   90.00
#
_symmetry.space_group_name_H-M   'P 1'
#
loop_
_entity.id
_entity.type
_entity.pdbx_description
1 polymer ?
#
loop_
_entity_poly.entity_id
_entity_poly.type
_entity_poly.pdbx_seq_one_letter_code
_entity_poly.pdbx_strand_id
1 'polypeptide(L)'
;MPQPTPEENHLIDLIRRPNFKPIRRCYIKRRLTNGIYEPEWVLISQISGVNTVSKWGSYSIKTEETETGDIGEFSISQLTMEFKNDDGKFNWENDNRSLWYGYLNRKFTKIRIETAYFDFDLGAEVGNTVIFEGLVDKVTGGDNQKASVVCIGYQDVLHKIDIRSAWPGVVPLTIMASELVALMLGNARVMEFFEVGSINLGVDYKIKVREGNTFLLTLTFWHNLKMICKKSSSIPLIIGNKLYVQDSNAGSELPFIFNGVGSGQNIDIYKIDQDQEGADKVRVWWKVKDTSIEAKSTDPILLLKYLDSPEEVDLSEVDTTTEPYKQSIVQRLLTKWQYPIPTVTLEVRYMNGIVWPLHKARINNAGLFTETEDGFFWNGWIWDDGSKWNGLSGAVSIFPDQLWLVDKVTYDVDKWKTSLTLSKYTLTPL
;
A
#
# COMPACT_ATOMS: atom_id res chain seq x y z
N MET A 1 -4.07 -12.71 -6.13
CA MET A 1 -4.85 -12.28 -4.95
C MET A 1 -5.95 -13.29 -4.67
N PRO A 2 -6.34 -13.54 -3.40
CA PRO A 2 -7.65 -14.15 -3.17
C PRO A 2 -8.69 -13.28 -3.88
N GLN A 3 -9.50 -13.88 -4.74
CA GLN A 3 -10.64 -13.19 -5.34
C GLN A 3 -11.52 -12.68 -4.21
N PRO A 4 -12.17 -11.52 -4.34
CA PRO A 4 -13.19 -11.16 -3.37
C PRO A 4 -14.20 -12.29 -3.35
N THR A 5 -14.40 -12.89 -2.18
CA THR A 5 -15.29 -14.05 -2.09
C THR A 5 -16.71 -13.60 -2.43
N PRO A 6 -17.59 -14.49 -2.92
CA PRO A 6 -19.01 -14.15 -3.05
C PRO A 6 -19.60 -13.58 -1.76
N GLU A 7 -19.05 -13.96 -0.60
CA GLU A 7 -19.40 -13.41 0.71
C GLU A 7 -18.98 -11.95 0.87
N GLU A 8 -17.83 -11.51 0.34
CA GLU A 8 -17.39 -10.10 0.38
C GLU A 8 -18.23 -9.19 -0.52
N ASN A 9 -18.65 -9.64 -1.69
CA ASN A 9 -19.59 -8.89 -2.54
C ASN A 9 -20.98 -8.79 -1.89
N HIS A 10 -21.44 -9.88 -1.26
CA HIS A 10 -22.65 -9.86 -0.44
C HIS A 10 -22.48 -8.90 0.77
N LEU A 11 -21.30 -8.85 1.38
CA LEU A 11 -20.98 -7.96 2.49
C LEU A 11 -21.12 -6.48 2.12
N ILE A 12 -20.69 -6.08 0.91
CA ILE A 12 -20.83 -4.69 0.43
C ILE A 12 -22.31 -4.31 0.30
N ASP A 13 -23.12 -5.17 -0.31
CA ASP A 13 -24.56 -4.94 -0.46
C ASP A 13 -25.31 -4.96 0.88
N LEU A 14 -24.78 -5.71 1.85
CA LEU A 14 -25.26 -5.76 3.23
C LEU A 14 -24.90 -4.48 4.01
N ILE A 15 -23.63 -4.05 4.00
CA ILE A 15 -23.14 -2.85 4.71
C ILE A 15 -23.89 -1.57 4.30
N ARG A 16 -24.40 -1.53 3.07
CA ARG A 16 -25.23 -0.44 2.54
C ARG A 16 -26.63 -0.36 3.14
N ARG A 17 -27.07 -1.36 3.92
CA ARG A 17 -28.37 -1.37 4.62
C ARG A 17 -28.21 -0.76 6.02
N PRO A 18 -29.22 -0.06 6.55
CA PRO A 18 -29.17 0.58 7.88
C PRO A 18 -29.09 -0.40 9.07
N ASN A 19 -28.98 -1.71 8.83
CA ASN A 19 -29.05 -2.78 9.83
C ASN A 19 -27.68 -3.31 10.30
N PHE A 20 -26.58 -2.56 10.10
CA PHE A 20 -25.25 -3.01 10.50
C PHE A 20 -24.63 -2.11 11.57
N LYS A 21 -24.13 -2.72 12.65
CA LYS A 21 -23.36 -2.02 13.67
C LYS A 21 -21.88 -2.35 13.51
N PRO A 22 -21.01 -1.37 13.29
CA PRO A 22 -19.62 -1.64 13.02
C PRO A 22 -18.85 -1.89 14.34
N ILE A 23 -18.01 -2.92 14.37
CA ILE A 23 -17.27 -3.42 15.54
C ILE A 23 -15.77 -3.23 15.32
N ARG A 24 -15.06 -2.80 16.36
CA ARG A 24 -13.60 -2.65 16.37
C ARG A 24 -13.03 -3.38 17.58
N ARG A 25 -11.94 -4.11 17.39
CA ARG A 25 -11.22 -4.79 18.46
C ARG A 25 -9.74 -4.54 18.35
N CYS A 26 -9.11 -4.32 19.49
CA CYS A 26 -7.66 -4.19 19.58
C CYS A 26 -7.14 -5.31 20.47
N TYR A 27 -6.13 -6.03 19.99
CA TYR A 27 -5.49 -7.12 20.70
C TYR A 27 -3.99 -6.89 20.83
N ILE A 28 -3.39 -7.50 21.85
CA ILE A 28 -1.94 -7.56 22.01
C ILE A 28 -1.42 -8.99 22.13
N LYS A 29 -0.15 -9.14 21.77
CA LYS A 29 0.70 -10.29 22.11
C LYS A 29 2.01 -9.78 22.68
N ARG A 30 2.22 -9.99 23.98
CA ARG A 30 3.40 -9.52 24.70
C ARG A 30 4.54 -10.52 24.56
N ARG A 31 5.76 -10.06 24.85
CA ARG A 31 6.95 -10.91 24.88
C ARG A 31 7.24 -11.36 26.29
N LEU A 32 7.31 -12.66 26.49
CA LEU A 32 7.79 -13.26 27.74
C LEU A 32 9.27 -12.90 27.95
N THR A 33 9.75 -13.03 29.19
CA THR A 33 11.16 -12.73 29.55
C THR A 33 12.18 -13.58 28.79
N ASN A 34 11.78 -14.75 28.28
CA ASN A 34 12.59 -15.60 27.40
C ASN A 34 12.58 -15.15 25.92
N GLY A 35 11.88 -14.07 25.59
CA GLY A 35 11.81 -13.48 24.25
C GLY A 35 10.67 -14.00 23.37
N ILE A 36 9.98 -15.07 23.76
CA ILE A 36 8.87 -15.69 23.01
C ILE A 36 7.58 -14.88 23.19
N TYR A 37 6.77 -14.78 22.13
CA TYR A 37 5.45 -14.14 22.21
C TYR A 37 4.42 -15.02 22.91
N GLU A 38 3.44 -14.39 23.56
CA GLU A 38 2.26 -15.08 24.04
C GLU A 38 1.57 -15.90 22.92
N PRO A 39 1.09 -17.12 23.22
CA PRO A 39 0.48 -17.98 22.21
C PRO A 39 -0.84 -17.40 21.70
N GLU A 40 -1.62 -16.78 22.59
CA GLU A 40 -2.94 -16.23 22.30
C GLU A 40 -2.94 -14.69 22.24
N TRP A 41 -3.82 -14.15 21.42
CA TRP A 41 -4.09 -12.71 21.37
C TRP A 41 -4.98 -12.32 22.55
N VAL A 42 -4.58 -11.27 23.27
CA VAL A 42 -5.34 -10.75 24.42
C VAL A 42 -6.09 -9.50 23.98
N LEU A 43 -7.42 -9.50 24.12
CA LEU A 43 -8.25 -8.33 23.82
C LEU A 43 -7.93 -7.21 24.82
N ILE A 44 -7.53 -6.05 24.32
CA ILE A 44 -7.21 -4.87 25.13
C ILE A 44 -8.12 -3.69 24.87
N SER A 45 -8.95 -3.70 23.82
CA SER A 45 -9.93 -2.64 23.61
C SER A 45 -11.05 -2.62 24.65
N GLN A 46 -11.23 -3.73 25.35
CA GLN A 46 -12.12 -3.87 26.49
C GLN A 46 -11.39 -4.66 27.59
N ILE A 47 -11.12 -4.02 28.73
CA ILE A 47 -10.47 -4.65 29.88
C ILE A 47 -11.48 -4.66 31.02
N SER A 48 -11.72 -5.84 31.61
CA SER A 48 -12.70 -6.01 32.68
C SER A 48 -14.11 -5.48 32.33
N GLY A 49 -14.51 -5.62 31.06
CA GLY A 49 -15.80 -5.14 30.57
C GLY A 49 -15.83 -3.65 30.19
N VAL A 50 -14.77 -2.88 30.46
CA VAL A 50 -14.72 -1.43 30.21
C VAL A 50 -13.98 -1.11 28.92
N ASN A 51 -14.55 -0.26 28.07
CA ASN A 51 -13.90 0.25 26.87
C ASN A 51 -12.69 1.12 27.24
N THR A 52 -11.52 0.69 26.79
CA THR A 52 -10.23 1.34 27.09
C THR A 52 -9.77 2.26 25.96
N VAL A 53 -10.13 1.98 24.71
CA VAL A 53 -9.73 2.82 23.57
C VAL A 53 -10.54 4.11 23.58
N SER A 54 -9.84 5.24 23.68
CA SER A 54 -10.41 6.58 23.57
C SER A 54 -10.29 7.18 22.17
N LYS A 55 -9.27 6.77 21.41
CA LYS A 55 -9.07 7.14 20.00
C LYS A 55 -8.40 6.00 19.26
N TRP A 56 -9.00 5.59 18.13
CA TRP A 56 -8.46 4.47 17.34
C TRP A 56 -7.38 4.90 16.35
N GLY A 57 -7.42 6.14 15.88
CA GLY A 57 -6.44 6.67 14.92
C GLY A 57 -6.73 6.29 13.47
N SER A 58 -5.75 6.53 12.61
CA SER A 58 -5.79 6.23 11.18
C SER A 58 -4.53 5.49 10.74
N TYR A 59 -4.68 4.70 9.68
CA TYR A 59 -3.63 3.89 9.08
C TYR A 59 -3.76 3.92 7.56
N SER A 60 -2.64 3.98 6.84
CA SER A 60 -2.63 4.05 5.39
C SER A 60 -1.59 3.15 4.76
N ILE A 61 -1.95 2.53 3.65
CA ILE A 61 -1.06 1.75 2.78
C ILE A 61 -1.07 2.42 1.41
N LYS A 62 0.11 2.76 0.90
CA LYS A 62 0.34 3.35 -0.42
C LYS A 62 1.29 2.44 -1.20
N THR A 63 0.81 1.93 -2.33
CA THR A 63 1.55 0.96 -3.15
C THR A 63 2.34 1.58 -4.28
N GLU A 64 2.02 2.77 -4.73
CA GLU A 64 2.87 3.51 -5.65
C GLU A 64 2.57 5.00 -5.49
N GLU A 65 3.55 5.82 -5.80
CA GLU A 65 3.34 7.26 -5.82
C GLU A 65 2.90 7.73 -7.19
N THR A 66 1.78 7.15 -7.63
CA THR A 66 1.04 7.61 -8.80
C THR A 66 0.59 9.05 -8.67
N GLU A 67 0.56 9.64 -7.47
CA GLU A 67 0.24 11.05 -7.23
C GLU A 67 1.35 12.00 -7.75
N THR A 68 2.64 11.69 -7.56
CA THR A 68 3.77 12.55 -7.97
C THR A 68 4.52 12.02 -9.21
N GLY A 69 4.21 10.80 -9.65
CA GLY A 69 4.93 10.11 -10.73
C GLY A 69 6.20 9.40 -10.25
N ASP A 70 6.43 9.31 -8.94
CA ASP A 70 7.59 8.62 -8.40
C ASP A 70 7.41 7.09 -8.46
N ILE A 71 8.39 6.43 -9.08
CA ILE A 71 8.33 5.00 -9.38
C ILE A 71 8.88 4.17 -8.22
N GLY A 72 8.09 3.21 -7.72
CA GLY A 72 8.52 2.26 -6.69
C GLY A 72 8.57 2.86 -5.27
N GLU A 73 7.81 3.92 -5.05
CA GLU A 73 7.56 4.53 -3.74
C GLU A 73 6.45 3.76 -3.01
N PHE A 74 6.83 3.04 -1.96
CA PHE A 74 5.92 2.27 -1.11
C PHE A 74 5.98 2.84 0.29
N SER A 75 4.82 3.15 0.87
CA SER A 75 4.76 3.61 2.25
C SER A 75 3.57 3.03 2.99
N ILE A 76 3.83 2.73 4.26
CA ILE A 76 2.84 2.27 5.20
C ILE A 76 2.97 3.19 6.40
N SER A 77 1.88 3.85 6.78
CA SER A 77 1.94 4.84 7.86
C SER A 77 1.99 4.18 9.24
N GLN A 78 2.45 4.94 10.21
CA GLN A 78 2.34 4.57 11.61
C GLN A 78 0.89 4.75 12.08
N LEU A 79 0.47 3.89 13.01
CA LEU A 79 -0.80 4.02 13.69
C LEU A 79 -0.57 4.57 15.09
N THR A 80 -1.31 5.62 15.45
CA THR A 80 -1.32 6.13 16.84
C THR A 80 -2.69 5.96 17.46
N MET A 81 -2.74 5.25 18.58
CA MET A 81 -3.94 5.02 19.38
C MET A 81 -3.85 5.75 20.72
N GLU A 82 -5.00 6.10 21.30
CA GLU A 82 -5.09 6.59 22.67
C GLU A 82 -5.96 5.67 23.53
N PHE A 83 -5.43 5.27 24.67
CA PHE A 83 -6.12 4.44 25.65
C PHE A 83 -6.34 5.22 26.95
N LYS A 84 -7.47 4.96 27.61
CA LYS A 84 -7.70 5.31 29.01
C LYS A 84 -6.72 4.52 29.88
N ASN A 85 -6.16 5.18 30.87
CA ASN A 85 -5.11 4.65 31.73
C ASN A 85 -5.36 4.95 33.21
N ASP A 86 -6.62 5.16 33.59
CA ASP A 86 -7.04 5.47 34.96
C ASP A 86 -6.55 4.39 35.96
N ASP A 87 -6.57 3.12 35.53
CA ASP A 87 -6.13 1.96 36.32
C ASP A 87 -4.63 1.63 36.17
N GLY A 88 -3.86 2.42 35.43
CA GLY A 88 -2.43 2.20 35.19
C GLY A 88 -2.09 1.00 34.29
N LYS A 89 -3.04 0.50 33.48
CA LYS A 89 -2.84 -0.65 32.58
C LYS A 89 -1.77 -0.42 31.51
N PHE A 90 -1.53 0.83 31.13
CA PHE A 90 -0.55 1.22 30.13
C PHE A 90 0.70 1.88 30.75
N ASN A 91 0.93 1.67 32.06
CA ASN A 91 2.12 2.14 32.75
C ASN A 91 3.38 1.33 32.37
N TRP A 92 4.52 1.77 32.88
CA TRP A 92 5.81 1.10 32.77
C TRP A 92 5.77 -0.33 33.31
N GLU A 93 6.71 -1.14 32.86
CA GLU A 93 6.74 -2.59 33.07
C GLU A 93 7.02 -2.99 34.53
N ASN A 94 7.46 -2.05 35.36
CA ASN A 94 7.67 -2.24 36.80
C ASN A 94 6.41 -1.95 37.65
N ASP A 95 5.35 -1.38 37.08
CA ASP A 95 4.06 -1.18 37.76
C ASP A 95 3.26 -2.49 37.70
N ASN A 96 2.87 -3.04 38.86
CA ASN A 96 2.13 -4.30 38.95
C ASN A 96 0.73 -4.27 38.32
N ARG A 97 0.21 -3.08 37.99
CA ARG A 97 -1.06 -2.90 37.27
C ARG A 97 -0.87 -2.92 35.76
N SER A 98 0.35 -2.72 35.27
CA SER A 98 0.67 -2.64 33.84
C SER A 98 0.36 -3.95 33.13
N LEU A 99 -0.12 -3.84 31.88
CA LEU A 99 -0.23 -4.96 30.96
C LEU A 99 1.13 -5.62 30.70
N TRP A 100 2.24 -4.91 30.89
CA TRP A 100 3.58 -5.43 30.65
C TRP A 100 4.30 -5.88 31.92
N TYR A 101 3.62 -5.88 33.08
CA TYR A 101 4.21 -6.40 34.30
C TYR A 101 4.52 -7.90 34.18
N GLY A 102 5.79 -8.27 34.42
CA GLY A 102 6.28 -9.65 34.23
C GLY A 102 6.61 -10.03 32.78
N TYR A 103 6.53 -9.09 31.84
CA TYR A 103 6.90 -9.27 30.44
C TYR A 103 8.21 -8.53 30.12
N LEU A 104 8.83 -8.87 28.99
CA LEU A 104 10.17 -8.40 28.65
C LEU A 104 10.26 -6.88 28.51
N ASN A 105 9.38 -6.28 27.70
CA ASN A 105 9.15 -4.84 27.63
C ASN A 105 7.92 -4.54 26.76
N ARG A 106 7.45 -3.28 26.81
CA ARG A 106 6.35 -2.79 25.98
C ARG A 106 6.72 -2.59 24.51
N LYS A 107 7.99 -2.28 24.23
CA LYS A 107 8.48 -2.14 22.86
C LYS A 107 8.43 -3.50 22.15
N PHE A 108 8.15 -3.52 20.85
CA PHE A 108 7.99 -4.76 20.09
C PHE A 108 6.90 -5.71 20.62
N THR A 109 5.98 -5.24 21.47
CA THR A 109 4.72 -5.94 21.72
C THR A 109 3.93 -5.94 20.41
N LYS A 110 3.41 -7.10 20.01
CA LYS A 110 2.56 -7.22 18.82
C LYS A 110 1.20 -6.62 19.12
N ILE A 111 0.65 -5.88 18.17
CA ILE A 111 -0.70 -5.29 18.26
C ILE A 111 -1.46 -5.62 16.98
N ARG A 112 -2.76 -5.91 17.13
CA ARG A 112 -3.66 -6.21 16.02
C ARG A 112 -4.95 -5.43 16.18
N ILE A 113 -5.45 -4.89 15.08
CA ILE A 113 -6.78 -4.30 15.01
C ILE A 113 -7.63 -5.08 14.04
N GLU A 114 -8.77 -5.55 14.54
CA GLU A 114 -9.80 -6.21 13.76
C GLU A 114 -11.01 -5.29 13.65
N THR A 115 -11.62 -5.31 12.47
CA THR A 115 -12.92 -4.71 12.21
C THR A 115 -13.90 -5.77 11.76
N ALA A 116 -15.16 -5.61 12.15
CA ALA A 116 -16.26 -6.47 11.71
C ALA A 116 -17.55 -5.65 11.65
N TYR A 117 -18.61 -6.25 11.13
CA TYR A 117 -19.96 -5.69 11.13
C TYR A 117 -20.90 -6.67 11.82
N PHE A 118 -21.71 -6.18 12.76
CA PHE A 118 -22.79 -6.97 13.35
C PHE A 118 -24.03 -6.82 12.49
N ASP A 119 -24.49 -7.93 11.94
CA ASP A 119 -25.73 -8.04 11.20
C ASP A 119 -26.89 -8.28 12.18
N PHE A 120 -27.80 -7.32 12.31
CA PHE A 120 -28.98 -7.49 13.18
C PHE A 120 -29.99 -8.52 12.63
N ASP A 121 -30.01 -8.75 11.32
CA ASP A 121 -30.94 -9.70 10.71
C ASP A 121 -30.47 -11.14 10.91
N LEU A 122 -29.15 -11.38 10.81
CA LEU A 122 -28.55 -12.69 11.09
C LEU A 122 -28.21 -12.91 12.57
N GLY A 123 -28.18 -11.85 13.38
CA GLY A 123 -27.74 -11.90 14.78
C GLY A 123 -26.28 -12.33 14.92
N ALA A 124 -25.45 -12.07 13.90
CA ALA A 124 -24.09 -12.59 13.79
C ALA A 124 -23.12 -11.51 13.29
N GLU A 125 -21.83 -11.73 13.55
CA GLU A 125 -20.76 -10.90 12.99
C GLU A 125 -20.37 -11.38 11.60
N VAL A 126 -20.22 -10.43 10.69
CA VAL A 126 -19.81 -10.67 9.30
C VAL A 126 -18.63 -9.76 8.96
N GLY A 127 -17.81 -10.19 8.00
CA GLY A 127 -16.70 -9.38 7.48
C GLY A 127 -15.59 -9.09 8.50
N ASN A 128 -15.29 -10.06 9.37
CA ASN A 128 -14.17 -9.93 10.29
C ASN A 128 -12.86 -9.92 9.51
N THR A 129 -12.09 -8.84 9.66
CA THR A 129 -10.86 -8.61 8.92
C THR A 129 -9.83 -7.86 9.77
N VAL A 130 -8.55 -8.19 9.57
CA VAL A 130 -7.43 -7.51 10.24
C VAL A 130 -7.04 -6.30 9.41
N ILE A 131 -7.30 -5.10 9.93
CA ILE A 131 -6.97 -3.84 9.23
C ILE A 131 -5.54 -3.37 9.50
N PHE A 132 -4.99 -3.76 10.64
CA PHE A 132 -3.63 -3.40 11.05
C PHE A 132 -3.06 -4.52 11.91
N GLU A 133 -1.83 -4.91 11.60
CA GLU A 133 -1.01 -5.73 12.48
C GLU A 133 0.42 -5.17 12.49
N GLY A 134 1.00 -5.04 13.68
CA GLY A 134 2.27 -4.35 13.83
C GLY A 134 2.88 -4.48 15.21
N LEU A 135 3.80 -3.57 15.53
CA LEU A 135 4.57 -3.56 16.76
C LEU A 135 4.41 -2.23 17.47
N VAL A 136 4.29 -2.26 18.80
CA VAL A 136 4.39 -1.06 19.63
C VAL A 136 5.82 -0.53 19.55
N ASP A 137 5.98 0.71 19.07
CA ASP A 137 7.27 1.39 19.09
C ASP A 137 7.44 2.21 20.37
N LYS A 138 6.39 2.94 20.76
CA LYS A 138 6.42 3.84 21.92
C LYS A 138 5.08 3.90 22.64
N VAL A 139 5.14 3.95 23.97
CA VAL A 139 4.00 4.26 24.85
C VAL A 139 4.35 5.51 25.64
N THR A 140 3.49 6.51 25.59
CA THR A 140 3.63 7.76 26.33
C THR A 140 2.42 7.96 27.22
N GLY A 141 2.62 8.01 28.54
CA GLY A 141 1.58 8.41 29.48
C GLY A 141 1.49 9.93 29.56
N GLY A 142 0.27 10.47 29.55
CA GLY A 142 -0.01 11.89 29.82
C GLY A 142 -0.64 12.09 31.19
N ASP A 143 -0.59 13.33 31.70
CA ASP A 143 -1.17 13.73 33.00
C ASP A 143 -2.71 13.61 33.05
N ASN A 144 -3.34 13.41 31.89
CA ASN A 144 -4.79 13.30 31.72
C ASN A 144 -5.32 11.86 31.85
N GLN A 145 -4.57 10.97 32.52
CA GLN A 145 -4.91 9.55 32.63
C GLN A 145 -5.11 8.86 31.27
N LYS A 146 -4.42 9.33 30.22
CA LYS A 146 -4.38 8.66 28.92
C LYS A 146 -2.98 8.16 28.60
N ALA A 147 -2.93 7.10 27.81
CA ALA A 147 -1.71 6.60 27.20
C ALA A 147 -1.83 6.68 25.67
N SER A 148 -0.84 7.32 25.04
CA SER A 148 -0.67 7.30 23.59
C SER A 148 0.27 6.15 23.21
N VAL A 149 -0.19 5.28 22.32
CA VAL A 149 0.55 4.11 21.83
C VAL A 149 0.81 4.31 20.34
N VAL A 150 2.09 4.49 19.99
CA VAL A 150 2.55 4.59 18.61
C VAL A 150 2.98 3.21 18.13
N CYS A 151 2.39 2.78 17.03
CA CYS A 151 2.58 1.47 16.44
C CYS A 151 3.18 1.61 15.04
N ILE A 152 4.19 0.79 14.79
CA ILE A 152 4.85 0.63 13.49
C ILE A 152 4.35 -0.65 12.84
N GLY A 153 4.25 -0.68 11.51
CA GLY A 153 3.87 -1.90 10.80
C GLY A 153 5.03 -2.90 10.76
N TYR A 154 4.75 -4.17 10.44
CA TYR A 154 5.80 -5.18 10.38
C TYR A 154 6.88 -4.91 9.33
N GLN A 155 6.61 -4.09 8.30
CA GLN A 155 7.62 -3.67 7.33
C GLN A 155 8.84 -3.01 7.99
N ASP A 156 8.66 -2.34 9.13
CA ASP A 156 9.75 -1.70 9.88
C ASP A 156 10.73 -2.72 10.49
N VAL A 157 10.35 -4.00 10.55
CA VAL A 157 11.29 -5.10 10.87
C VAL A 157 12.23 -5.35 9.70
N LEU A 158 11.75 -5.27 8.45
CA LEU A 158 12.55 -5.49 7.24
C LEU A 158 13.62 -4.39 7.06
N HIS A 159 13.41 -3.22 7.65
CA HIS A 159 14.43 -2.16 7.74
C HIS A 159 15.59 -2.48 8.70
N LYS A 160 15.49 -3.53 9.52
CA LYS A 160 16.49 -3.88 10.54
C LYS A 160 17.27 -5.15 10.21
N ILE A 161 16.90 -5.86 9.15
CA ILE A 161 17.53 -7.11 8.76
C ILE A 161 18.50 -6.83 7.61
N ASP A 162 19.78 -7.10 7.84
CA ASP A 162 20.83 -7.01 6.82
C ASP A 162 20.62 -8.09 5.77
N ILE A 163 20.69 -7.71 4.48
CA ILE A 163 20.56 -8.63 3.35
C ILE A 163 21.49 -9.84 3.50
N ARG A 164 22.71 -9.68 3.99
CA ARG A 164 23.70 -10.77 4.19
C ARG A 164 23.18 -11.91 5.05
N SER A 165 22.23 -11.64 5.95
CA SER A 165 21.61 -12.68 6.79
C SER A 165 20.68 -13.62 6.03
N ALA A 166 20.35 -13.31 4.76
CA ALA A 166 19.57 -14.19 3.89
C ALA A 166 20.34 -15.45 3.47
N TRP A 167 21.69 -15.42 3.49
CA TRP A 167 22.51 -16.54 3.06
C TRP A 167 23.08 -17.31 4.26
N PRO A 168 22.67 -18.57 4.48
CA PRO A 168 23.29 -19.44 5.49
C PRO A 168 24.63 -20.04 5.03
N GLY A 169 25.08 -19.77 3.81
CA GLY A 169 26.26 -20.40 3.21
C GLY A 169 26.85 -19.61 2.05
N VAL A 170 27.29 -20.32 1.01
CA VAL A 170 27.96 -19.70 -0.15
C VAL A 170 26.99 -18.77 -0.88
N VAL A 171 27.37 -17.50 -0.95
CA VAL A 171 26.63 -16.49 -1.70
C VAL A 171 26.94 -16.64 -3.20
N PRO A 172 25.93 -16.79 -4.07
CA PRO A 172 26.13 -16.93 -5.51
C PRO A 172 26.62 -15.63 -6.15
N LEU A 173 27.14 -15.71 -7.37
CA LEU A 173 27.48 -14.51 -8.15
C LEU A 173 26.22 -13.78 -8.61
N THR A 174 25.22 -14.54 -9.08
CA THR A 174 23.93 -14.05 -9.54
C THR A 174 22.79 -14.89 -9.00
N ILE A 175 21.58 -14.32 -8.91
CA ILE A 175 20.36 -14.99 -8.47
C ILE A 175 19.16 -14.40 -9.22
N MET A 176 18.07 -15.15 -9.41
CA MET A 176 16.83 -14.55 -9.92
C MET A 176 16.24 -13.61 -8.87
N ALA A 177 15.60 -12.53 -9.32
CA ALA A 177 14.95 -11.56 -8.44
C ALA A 177 13.86 -12.23 -7.58
N SER A 178 13.05 -13.11 -8.17
CA SER A 178 12.03 -13.89 -7.48
C SER A 178 12.62 -14.79 -6.38
N GLU A 179 13.72 -15.48 -6.68
CA GLU A 179 14.44 -16.33 -5.73
C GLU A 179 15.05 -15.53 -4.57
N LEU A 180 15.59 -14.33 -4.84
CA LEU A 180 16.11 -13.45 -3.79
C LEU A 180 14.99 -12.96 -2.87
N VAL A 181 13.82 -12.60 -3.42
CA VAL A 181 12.63 -12.25 -2.62
C VAL A 181 12.21 -13.44 -1.76
N ALA A 182 12.11 -14.64 -2.33
CA ALA A 182 11.77 -15.84 -1.57
C ALA A 182 12.77 -16.13 -0.44
N LEU A 183 14.08 -15.93 -0.69
CA LEU A 183 15.13 -16.12 0.31
C LEU A 183 15.02 -15.09 1.46
N MET A 184 14.80 -13.82 1.14
CA MET A 184 14.58 -12.77 2.15
C MET A 184 13.34 -13.09 2.99
N LEU A 185 12.22 -13.42 2.36
CA LEU A 185 10.96 -13.65 3.04
C LEU A 185 10.93 -14.97 3.83
N GLY A 186 11.68 -15.99 3.39
CA GLY A 186 11.86 -17.25 4.11
C GLY A 186 12.82 -17.19 5.29
N ASN A 187 13.46 -16.04 5.55
CA ASN A 187 14.35 -15.89 6.70
C ASN A 187 13.57 -16.04 8.02
N ALA A 188 14.09 -16.82 8.97
CA ALA A 188 13.40 -17.09 10.24
C ALA A 188 13.00 -15.82 11.02
N ARG A 189 13.79 -14.74 10.92
CA ARG A 189 13.48 -13.45 11.57
C ARG A 189 12.33 -12.70 10.90
N VAL A 190 12.08 -12.97 9.61
CA VAL A 190 10.93 -12.43 8.88
C VAL A 190 9.69 -13.26 9.16
N MET A 191 9.83 -14.59 9.12
CA MET A 191 8.74 -15.55 9.38
C MET A 191 8.14 -15.43 10.79
N GLU A 192 8.84 -14.84 11.75
CA GLU A 192 8.29 -14.52 13.08
C GLU A 192 7.16 -13.48 13.01
N PHE A 193 7.16 -12.61 11.99
CA PHE A 193 6.21 -11.51 11.82
C PHE A 193 5.30 -11.68 10.60
N PHE A 194 5.78 -12.37 9.57
CA PHE A 194 5.08 -12.49 8.30
C PHE A 194 4.76 -13.93 7.91
N GLU A 195 3.57 -14.10 7.35
CA GLU A 195 3.24 -15.20 6.45
C GLU A 195 3.58 -14.77 5.02
N VAL A 196 4.33 -15.59 4.30
CA VAL A 196 4.72 -15.30 2.92
C VAL A 196 3.56 -15.59 1.99
N GLY A 197 3.06 -14.55 1.33
CA GLY A 197 2.07 -14.63 0.26
C GLY A 197 2.69 -15.00 -1.07
N SER A 198 1.91 -14.86 -2.15
CA SER A 198 2.41 -15.10 -3.51
C SER A 198 3.48 -14.07 -3.91
N ILE A 199 4.51 -14.56 -4.59
CA ILE A 199 5.59 -13.76 -5.19
C ILE A 199 5.42 -13.84 -6.71
N ASN A 200 4.86 -12.78 -7.29
CA ASN A 200 4.62 -12.64 -8.73
C ASN A 200 5.28 -11.33 -9.16
N LEU A 201 6.47 -11.40 -9.76
CA LEU A 201 7.14 -10.23 -10.31
C LEU A 201 6.62 -9.93 -11.73
N GLY A 202 6.52 -8.66 -12.10
CA GLY A 202 6.17 -8.25 -13.46
C GLY A 202 7.27 -8.55 -14.48
N VAL A 203 8.53 -8.39 -14.07
CA VAL A 203 9.72 -8.87 -14.79
C VAL A 203 10.60 -9.61 -13.80
N ASP A 204 10.90 -10.88 -14.06
CA ASP A 204 11.87 -11.65 -13.29
C ASP A 204 13.22 -11.64 -14.01
N TYR A 205 14.25 -11.15 -13.34
CA TYR A 205 15.56 -10.88 -13.93
C TYR A 205 16.69 -11.37 -13.03
N LYS A 206 17.89 -11.52 -13.60
CA LYS A 206 19.09 -11.90 -12.85
C LYS A 206 19.74 -10.70 -12.19
N ILE A 207 19.91 -10.78 -10.87
CA ILE A 207 20.60 -9.79 -10.05
C ILE A 207 22.02 -10.27 -9.79
N LYS A 208 23.00 -9.37 -9.97
CA LYS A 208 24.37 -9.53 -9.48
C LYS A 208 24.41 -9.34 -7.99
N VAL A 209 24.76 -10.42 -7.29
CA VAL A 209 24.90 -10.44 -5.83
C VAL A 209 26.36 -10.21 -5.43
N ARG A 210 27.30 -10.66 -6.27
CA ARG A 210 28.74 -10.53 -6.03
C ARG A 210 29.52 -10.20 -7.29
N GLU A 211 30.65 -9.55 -7.09
CA GLU A 211 31.71 -9.39 -8.08
C GLU A 211 33.04 -9.78 -7.44
N GLY A 212 33.59 -10.93 -7.86
CA GLY A 212 34.71 -11.57 -7.17
C GLY A 212 34.38 -11.87 -5.70
N ASN A 213 35.14 -11.25 -4.78
CA ASN A 213 34.92 -11.38 -3.33
C ASN A 213 34.06 -10.26 -2.73
N THR A 214 33.63 -9.29 -3.53
CA THR A 214 32.82 -8.17 -3.08
C THR A 214 31.34 -8.53 -3.19
N PHE A 215 30.60 -8.27 -2.11
CA PHE A 215 29.16 -8.44 -2.05
C PHE A 215 28.49 -7.10 -2.40
N LEU A 216 27.68 -7.10 -3.45
CA LEU A 216 27.15 -5.88 -4.08
C LEU A 216 25.87 -5.37 -3.42
N LEU A 217 25.05 -6.27 -2.86
CA LEU A 217 23.87 -5.89 -2.10
C LEU A 217 24.31 -5.45 -0.70
N THR A 218 24.09 -4.21 -0.27
CA THR A 218 24.70 -3.73 0.99
C THR A 218 23.70 -3.21 2.02
N LEU A 219 22.42 -3.23 1.67
CA LEU A 219 21.37 -2.60 2.45
C LEU A 219 20.42 -3.63 3.07
N THR A 220 19.32 -3.15 3.64
CA THR A 220 18.37 -3.97 4.40
C THR A 220 17.47 -4.79 3.48
N PHE A 221 16.75 -5.77 4.03
CA PHE A 221 15.74 -6.52 3.28
C PHE A 221 14.73 -5.57 2.61
N TRP A 222 14.23 -4.57 3.34
CA TRP A 222 13.27 -3.62 2.77
C TRP A 222 13.85 -2.82 1.61
N HIS A 223 15.10 -2.35 1.72
CA HIS A 223 15.72 -1.59 0.65
C HIS A 223 15.86 -2.44 -0.63
N ASN A 224 16.37 -3.67 -0.49
CA ASN A 224 16.51 -4.57 -1.63
C ASN A 224 15.15 -4.96 -2.21
N LEU A 225 14.13 -5.15 -1.39
CA LEU A 225 12.76 -5.40 -1.84
C LEU A 225 12.21 -4.22 -2.65
N LYS A 226 12.34 -2.97 -2.16
CA LYS A 226 11.94 -1.78 -2.92
C LYS A 226 12.65 -1.69 -4.26
N MET A 227 13.96 -1.94 -4.27
CA MET A 227 14.78 -1.92 -5.49
C MET A 227 14.30 -2.96 -6.50
N ILE A 228 14.04 -4.19 -6.05
CA ILE A 228 13.52 -5.27 -6.90
C ILE A 228 12.17 -4.87 -7.46
N CYS A 229 11.23 -4.47 -6.60
CA CYS A 229 9.88 -4.08 -6.97
C CYS A 229 9.85 -2.93 -7.98
N LYS A 230 10.69 -1.91 -7.79
CA LYS A 230 10.82 -0.79 -8.74
C LYS A 230 11.20 -1.26 -10.14
N LYS A 231 12.16 -2.18 -10.24
CA LYS A 231 12.71 -2.66 -11.52
C LYS A 231 11.84 -3.72 -12.17
N SER A 232 11.15 -4.54 -11.39
CA SER A 232 10.23 -5.54 -11.90
C SER A 232 8.82 -5.01 -12.17
N SER A 233 8.57 -3.70 -11.99
CA SER A 233 7.21 -3.11 -12.00
C SER A 233 6.27 -3.89 -11.09
N SER A 234 6.69 -4.11 -9.85
CA SER A 234 5.99 -4.91 -8.84
C SER A 234 5.83 -4.13 -7.54
N ILE A 235 5.00 -4.67 -6.66
CA ILE A 235 4.53 -3.98 -5.47
C ILE A 235 4.60 -4.95 -4.27
N PRO A 236 5.30 -4.59 -3.18
CA PRO A 236 5.15 -5.27 -1.90
C PRO A 236 3.83 -4.84 -1.26
N LEU A 237 2.92 -5.79 -1.05
CA LEU A 237 1.62 -5.56 -0.45
C LEU A 237 1.55 -6.30 0.89
N ILE A 238 1.26 -5.57 1.97
CA ILE A 238 1.14 -6.14 3.32
C ILE A 238 -0.30 -6.01 3.79
N ILE A 239 -0.94 -7.14 4.06
CA ILE A 239 -2.32 -7.23 4.57
C ILE A 239 -2.28 -8.05 5.86
N GLY A 240 -2.50 -7.39 6.99
CA GLY A 240 -2.30 -7.99 8.31
C GLY A 240 -0.86 -8.50 8.46
N ASN A 241 -0.69 -9.80 8.72
CA ASN A 241 0.63 -10.45 8.77
C ASN A 241 1.08 -11.06 7.44
N LYS A 242 0.31 -10.94 6.34
CA LYS A 242 0.67 -11.53 5.05
C LYS A 242 1.42 -10.53 4.18
N LEU A 243 2.57 -10.93 3.67
CA LEU A 243 3.37 -10.12 2.73
C LEU A 243 3.36 -10.76 1.35
N TYR A 244 2.83 -10.03 0.38
CA TYR A 244 2.80 -10.39 -1.03
C TYR A 244 3.80 -9.54 -1.81
N VAL A 245 4.29 -10.08 -2.92
CA VAL A 245 4.91 -9.27 -3.98
C VAL A 245 4.15 -9.56 -5.26
N GLN A 246 3.56 -8.53 -5.87
CA GLN A 246 2.68 -8.70 -7.03
C GLN A 246 3.09 -7.75 -8.16
N ASP A 247 2.84 -8.14 -9.41
CA ASP A 247 2.90 -7.20 -10.55
C ASP A 247 2.00 -6.00 -10.24
N SER A 248 2.47 -4.79 -10.55
CA SER A 248 1.68 -3.58 -10.30
C SER A 248 0.33 -3.57 -11.03
N ASN A 249 0.18 -4.37 -12.08
CA ASN A 249 -1.06 -4.53 -12.83
C ASN A 249 -1.90 -5.74 -12.37
N ALA A 250 -1.44 -6.50 -11.37
CA ALA A 250 -2.14 -7.66 -10.84
C ALA A 250 -3.32 -7.25 -9.95
N GLY A 251 -4.39 -6.75 -10.56
CA GLY A 251 -5.68 -6.52 -9.89
C GLY A 251 -6.72 -7.61 -10.19
N SER A 252 -7.62 -7.91 -9.26
CA SER A 252 -8.71 -8.87 -9.45
C SER A 252 -9.59 -8.51 -10.64
N GLU A 253 -10.15 -9.50 -11.33
CA GLU A 253 -11.01 -9.25 -12.50
C GLU A 253 -12.41 -8.77 -12.11
N LEU A 254 -12.90 -9.12 -10.92
CA LEU A 254 -14.15 -8.61 -10.37
C LEU A 254 -13.89 -7.31 -9.62
N PRO A 255 -14.32 -6.15 -10.16
CA PRO A 255 -14.06 -4.87 -9.53
C PRO A 255 -15.08 -4.56 -8.44
N PHE A 256 -14.63 -3.88 -7.39
CA PHE A 256 -15.53 -3.18 -6.46
C PHE A 256 -16.32 -2.12 -7.22
N ILE A 257 -17.60 -1.92 -6.91
CA ILE A 257 -18.40 -0.86 -7.53
C ILE A 257 -18.71 0.19 -6.46
N PHE A 258 -18.18 1.40 -6.62
CA PHE A 258 -18.49 2.54 -5.76
C PHE A 258 -19.56 3.41 -6.40
N ASN A 259 -20.67 3.62 -5.68
CA ASN A 259 -21.81 4.39 -6.17
C ASN A 259 -21.79 5.82 -5.65
N GLY A 260 -21.83 6.79 -6.56
CA GLY A 260 -21.95 8.21 -6.23
C GLY A 260 -23.37 8.75 -6.29
N VAL A 261 -23.51 10.05 -6.04
CA VAL A 261 -24.78 10.78 -6.20
C VAL A 261 -25.25 10.66 -7.64
N GLY A 262 -26.51 10.27 -7.85
CA GLY A 262 -27.09 10.08 -9.19
C GLY A 262 -26.98 8.65 -9.76
N SER A 263 -26.33 7.73 -9.06
CA SER A 263 -26.21 6.31 -9.47
C SER A 263 -27.52 5.52 -9.44
N GLY A 264 -28.57 6.03 -8.78
CA GLY A 264 -29.83 5.31 -8.55
C GLY A 264 -29.73 4.14 -7.56
N GLN A 265 -28.57 3.96 -6.91
CA GLN A 265 -28.30 2.95 -5.89
C GLN A 265 -27.92 3.61 -4.55
N ASN A 266 -27.66 2.78 -3.52
CA ASN A 266 -27.13 3.26 -2.25
C ASN A 266 -25.78 3.95 -2.47
N ILE A 267 -25.68 5.21 -2.06
CA ILE A 267 -24.51 6.07 -2.27
C ILE A 267 -23.44 5.73 -1.23
N ASP A 268 -22.24 5.40 -1.71
CA ASP A 268 -21.07 5.12 -0.88
C ASP A 268 -20.03 6.23 -0.93
N ILE A 269 -20.06 7.04 -2.00
CA ILE A 269 -19.10 8.11 -2.24
C ILE A 269 -19.67 9.43 -1.72
N TYR A 270 -18.97 10.05 -0.77
CA TYR A 270 -19.36 11.34 -0.19
C TYR A 270 -18.51 12.50 -0.71
N LYS A 271 -17.32 12.20 -1.21
CA LYS A 271 -16.40 13.18 -1.79
C LYS A 271 -15.59 12.52 -2.90
N ILE A 272 -15.38 13.26 -3.98
CA ILE A 272 -14.44 12.94 -5.06
C ILE A 272 -13.53 14.15 -5.19
N ASP A 273 -12.22 13.92 -5.09
CA ASP A 273 -11.19 14.86 -5.53
C ASP A 273 -10.45 14.23 -6.73
N GLN A 274 -9.82 15.04 -7.58
CA GLN A 274 -9.11 14.57 -8.77
C GLN A 274 -7.79 15.32 -8.95
N ASP A 275 -6.88 14.73 -9.73
CA ASP A 275 -5.66 15.40 -10.19
C ASP A 275 -5.83 16.10 -11.55
N GLN A 276 -4.75 16.71 -12.03
CA GLN A 276 -4.66 17.38 -13.33
C GLN A 276 -4.45 16.37 -14.49
N GLU A 277 -5.35 15.39 -14.62
CA GLU A 277 -5.34 14.33 -15.66
C GLU A 277 -4.11 13.42 -15.67
N GLY A 278 -3.18 13.58 -14.71
CA GLY A 278 -1.93 12.84 -14.64
C GLY A 278 -0.94 13.16 -15.78
N ALA A 279 -1.03 14.34 -16.39
CA ALA A 279 -0.15 14.76 -17.49
C ALA A 279 1.32 14.98 -17.04
N ASP A 280 1.53 15.34 -15.78
CA ASP A 280 2.83 15.51 -15.12
C ASP A 280 3.60 14.19 -14.92
N LYS A 281 2.90 13.05 -14.97
CA LYS A 281 3.44 11.71 -14.76
C LYS A 281 3.93 11.04 -16.04
N VAL A 282 3.65 11.64 -17.20
CA VAL A 282 3.96 11.03 -18.50
C VAL A 282 5.47 10.94 -18.69
N ARG A 283 5.96 9.77 -19.08
CA ARG A 283 7.37 9.50 -19.46
C ARG A 283 7.43 8.77 -20.78
N VAL A 284 7.91 9.45 -21.83
CA VAL A 284 7.94 8.91 -23.21
C VAL A 284 9.30 8.36 -23.62
N TRP A 285 10.34 8.51 -22.80
CA TRP A 285 11.69 8.06 -23.12
C TRP A 285 12.45 7.64 -21.85
N TRP A 286 12.89 6.38 -21.84
CA TRP A 286 13.71 5.77 -20.80
C TRP A 286 15.06 5.35 -21.37
N LYS A 287 16.13 5.55 -20.59
CA LYS A 287 17.48 5.11 -20.95
C LYS A 287 18.13 4.39 -19.77
N VAL A 288 18.80 3.28 -20.05
CA VAL A 288 19.60 2.59 -19.04
C VAL A 288 20.95 3.28 -18.92
N LYS A 289 21.26 3.73 -17.70
CA LYS A 289 22.50 4.43 -17.38
C LYS A 289 23.74 3.64 -17.85
N ASP A 290 24.71 4.35 -18.40
CA ASP A 290 25.99 3.81 -18.87
C ASP A 290 25.87 2.72 -19.97
N THR A 291 24.75 2.68 -20.71
CA THR A 291 24.55 1.76 -21.83
C THR A 291 23.85 2.45 -23.02
N SER A 292 23.72 1.73 -24.13
CA SER A 292 22.91 2.13 -25.29
C SER A 292 21.46 1.63 -25.25
N ILE A 293 21.05 0.97 -24.16
CA ILE A 293 19.71 0.38 -24.04
C ILE A 293 18.72 1.49 -23.71
N GLU A 294 17.66 1.62 -24.52
CA GLU A 294 16.61 2.61 -24.33
C GLU A 294 15.22 2.07 -24.73
N ALA A 295 14.18 2.73 -24.24
CA ALA A 295 12.80 2.52 -24.66
C ALA A 295 12.15 3.89 -24.91
N LYS A 296 11.62 4.10 -26.11
CA LYS A 296 11.00 5.36 -26.52
C LYS A 296 9.60 5.10 -27.06
N SER A 297 8.65 5.97 -26.72
CA SER A 297 7.28 5.89 -27.22
C SER A 297 7.27 5.96 -28.75
N THR A 298 6.36 5.21 -29.36
CA THR A 298 6.13 5.23 -30.82
C THR A 298 5.01 6.17 -31.21
N ASP A 299 4.32 6.78 -30.23
CA ASP A 299 3.21 7.70 -30.48
C ASP A 299 3.74 9.11 -30.81
N PRO A 300 3.58 9.59 -32.06
CA PRO A 300 4.13 10.89 -32.45
C PRO A 300 3.49 12.06 -31.71
N ILE A 301 2.24 11.92 -31.21
CA ILE A 301 1.56 12.97 -30.46
C ILE A 301 2.15 13.08 -29.06
N LEU A 302 2.36 11.94 -28.39
CA LEU A 302 3.01 11.92 -27.08
C LEU A 302 4.44 12.43 -27.16
N LEU A 303 5.19 12.03 -28.20
CA LEU A 303 6.52 12.57 -28.44
C LEU A 303 6.47 14.08 -28.69
N LEU A 304 5.58 14.59 -29.54
CA LEU A 304 5.48 16.04 -29.76
C LEU A 304 5.19 16.80 -28.45
N LYS A 305 4.34 16.23 -27.58
CA LYS A 305 3.83 16.89 -26.37
C LYS A 305 4.76 16.77 -25.15
N TYR A 306 5.47 15.65 -25.01
CA TYR A 306 6.20 15.29 -23.79
C TYR A 306 7.65 14.83 -24.05
N LEU A 307 8.19 15.03 -25.27
CA LEU A 307 9.59 14.68 -25.55
C LEU A 307 10.54 15.64 -24.83
N ASP A 308 10.85 15.27 -23.59
CA ASP A 308 11.93 15.82 -22.79
C ASP A 308 13.20 14.94 -22.90
N SER A 309 14.23 15.26 -22.13
CA SER A 309 15.40 14.39 -21.95
C SER A 309 15.00 13.00 -21.43
N PRO A 310 15.76 11.93 -21.76
CA PRO A 310 15.42 10.59 -21.28
C PRO A 310 15.45 10.54 -19.76
N GLU A 311 14.50 9.84 -19.17
CA GLU A 311 14.60 9.42 -17.78
C GLU A 311 15.64 8.30 -17.68
N GLU A 312 16.64 8.51 -16.84
CA GLU A 312 17.70 7.53 -16.64
C GLU A 312 17.35 6.55 -15.52
N VAL A 313 17.50 5.25 -15.80
CA VAL A 313 17.35 4.18 -14.82
C VAL A 313 18.69 3.45 -14.61
N ASP A 314 19.10 3.33 -13.36
CA ASP A 314 20.28 2.54 -12.98
C ASP A 314 19.91 1.06 -12.85
N LEU A 315 20.45 0.26 -13.77
CA LEU A 315 20.33 -1.21 -13.81
C LEU A 315 21.71 -1.88 -13.72
N SER A 316 22.65 -1.27 -12.98
CA SER A 316 24.02 -1.78 -12.80
C SER A 316 24.07 -3.13 -12.09
N GLU A 317 23.13 -3.40 -11.18
CA GLU A 317 22.97 -4.69 -10.51
C GLU A 317 22.27 -5.76 -11.37
N VAL A 318 21.62 -5.40 -12.48
CA VAL A 318 21.12 -6.40 -13.44
C VAL A 318 22.32 -7.03 -14.16
N ASP A 319 22.34 -8.35 -14.23
CA ASP A 319 23.44 -9.09 -14.86
C ASP A 319 23.74 -8.55 -16.27
N THR A 320 25.00 -8.16 -16.51
CA THR A 320 25.46 -7.56 -17.77
C THR A 320 25.42 -8.54 -18.93
N THR A 321 25.40 -9.85 -18.65
CA THR A 321 25.20 -10.88 -19.68
C THR A 321 23.74 -11.01 -20.12
N THR A 322 22.84 -10.19 -19.56
CA THR A 322 21.40 -10.29 -19.75
C THR A 322 20.76 -8.97 -20.22
N GLU A 323 21.30 -8.40 -21.29
CA GLU A 323 20.70 -7.23 -21.97
C GLU A 323 19.19 -7.36 -22.25
N PRO A 324 18.64 -8.54 -22.63
CA PRO A 324 17.20 -8.70 -22.80
C PRO A 324 16.38 -8.33 -21.57
N TYR A 325 16.86 -8.62 -20.35
CA TYR A 325 16.14 -8.21 -19.13
C TYR A 325 16.16 -6.70 -18.95
N LYS A 326 17.29 -6.04 -19.21
CA LYS A 326 17.38 -4.57 -19.16
C LYS A 326 16.39 -3.93 -20.13
N GLN A 327 16.30 -4.44 -21.36
CA GLN A 327 15.31 -4.00 -22.33
C GLN A 327 13.87 -4.24 -21.84
N SER A 328 13.56 -5.42 -21.29
CA SER A 328 12.24 -5.72 -20.74
C SER A 328 11.84 -4.78 -19.61
N ILE A 329 12.79 -4.41 -18.74
CA ILE A 329 12.55 -3.47 -17.63
C ILE A 329 12.20 -2.08 -18.18
N VAL A 330 13.02 -1.49 -19.06
CA VAL A 330 12.71 -0.15 -19.61
C VAL A 330 11.45 -0.15 -20.46
N GLN A 331 11.15 -1.23 -21.18
CA GLN A 331 9.91 -1.35 -21.93
C GLN A 331 8.70 -1.41 -21.00
N ARG A 332 8.79 -2.12 -19.87
CA ARG A 332 7.71 -2.18 -18.88
C ARG A 332 7.47 -0.83 -18.22
N LEU A 333 8.54 -0.09 -17.88
CA LEU A 333 8.44 1.28 -17.38
C LEU A 333 7.79 2.20 -18.42
N LEU A 334 8.22 2.14 -19.69
CA LEU A 334 7.61 2.91 -20.76
C LEU A 334 6.12 2.59 -20.91
N THR A 335 5.75 1.31 -21.00
CA THR A 335 4.35 0.89 -21.14
C THR A 335 3.47 1.44 -20.02
N LYS A 336 3.99 1.48 -18.81
CA LYS A 336 3.27 1.99 -17.65
C LYS A 336 3.10 3.51 -17.70
N TRP A 337 4.17 4.25 -17.96
CA TRP A 337 4.21 5.70 -17.75
C TRP A 337 4.05 6.54 -19.02
N GLN A 338 4.01 5.95 -20.21
CA GLN A 338 3.93 6.73 -21.46
C GLN A 338 2.58 7.42 -21.68
N TYR A 339 1.51 6.99 -21.02
CA TYR A 339 0.18 7.59 -21.14
C TYR A 339 -0.20 8.33 -19.85
N PRO A 340 -1.00 9.40 -19.94
CA PRO A 340 -1.55 10.05 -18.74
C PRO A 340 -2.33 9.05 -17.88
N ILE A 341 -2.08 9.08 -16.58
CA ILE A 341 -2.77 8.25 -15.59
C ILE A 341 -3.53 9.19 -14.65
N PRO A 342 -4.78 9.56 -14.97
CA PRO A 342 -5.64 10.31 -14.06
C PRO A 342 -5.81 9.58 -12.75
N THR A 343 -5.81 10.33 -11.65
CA THR A 343 -6.09 9.81 -10.31
C THR A 343 -7.28 10.50 -9.69
N VAL A 344 -8.06 9.74 -8.92
CA VAL A 344 -9.22 10.23 -8.17
C VAL A 344 -9.14 9.75 -6.73
N THR A 345 -9.48 10.63 -5.79
CA THR A 345 -9.60 10.28 -4.37
C THR A 345 -11.06 10.22 -3.96
N LEU A 346 -11.48 9.04 -3.51
CA LEU A 346 -12.84 8.79 -3.01
C LEU A 346 -12.84 8.75 -1.49
N GLU A 347 -13.81 9.41 -0.87
CA GLU A 347 -14.14 9.20 0.54
C GLU A 347 -15.40 8.35 0.67
N VAL A 348 -15.24 7.17 1.27
CA VAL A 348 -16.31 6.19 1.48
C VAL A 348 -16.47 5.83 2.96
N ARG A 349 -17.64 5.32 3.35
CA ARG A 349 -17.92 4.85 4.72
C ARG A 349 -18.00 3.33 4.73
N TYR A 350 -17.65 2.74 5.88
CA TYR A 350 -17.83 1.30 6.13
C TYR A 350 -17.10 0.37 5.14
N MET A 351 -15.91 0.77 4.67
CA MET A 351 -15.05 -0.07 3.79
C MET A 351 -13.75 -0.51 4.48
N ASN A 352 -13.68 -0.36 5.80
CA ASN A 352 -12.49 -0.71 6.58
C ASN A 352 -12.20 -2.21 6.46
N GLY A 353 -11.01 -2.53 5.96
CA GLY A 353 -10.50 -3.90 5.78
C GLY A 353 -11.15 -4.73 4.68
N ILE A 354 -12.00 -4.12 3.85
CA ILE A 354 -12.66 -4.75 2.69
C ILE A 354 -11.89 -4.41 1.41
N VAL A 355 -11.54 -3.14 1.23
CA VAL A 355 -10.82 -2.65 0.05
C VAL A 355 -9.35 -2.51 0.40
N TRP A 356 -8.47 -3.08 -0.41
CA TRP A 356 -7.02 -3.02 -0.26
C TRP A 356 -6.38 -2.45 -1.52
N PRO A 357 -5.14 -1.94 -1.45
CA PRO A 357 -4.39 -1.59 -2.65
C PRO A 357 -4.31 -2.75 -3.65
N LEU A 358 -4.21 -2.43 -4.94
CA LEU A 358 -4.30 -3.32 -6.10
C LEU A 358 -5.68 -3.92 -6.40
N HIS A 359 -6.69 -3.70 -5.55
CA HIS A 359 -8.06 -4.02 -5.94
C HIS A 359 -8.48 -3.16 -7.14
N LYS A 360 -9.18 -3.77 -8.10
CA LYS A 360 -9.82 -3.02 -9.18
C LYS A 360 -11.17 -2.51 -8.71
N ALA A 361 -11.57 -1.36 -9.20
CA ALA A 361 -12.85 -0.76 -8.89
C ALA A 361 -13.48 -0.09 -10.13
N ARG A 362 -14.79 0.10 -10.08
CA ARG A 362 -15.59 0.93 -10.96
C ARG A 362 -16.22 2.04 -10.14
N ILE A 363 -16.34 3.20 -10.75
CA ILE A 363 -16.95 4.37 -10.13
C ILE A 363 -18.23 4.66 -10.90
N ASN A 364 -19.37 4.31 -10.31
CA ASN A 364 -20.67 4.62 -10.86
C ASN A 364 -21.08 6.04 -10.40
N ASN A 365 -20.38 7.03 -10.96
CA ASN A 365 -20.64 8.44 -10.78
C ASN A 365 -20.21 9.16 -12.06
N ALA A 366 -20.96 8.93 -13.13
CA ALA A 366 -20.61 9.43 -14.45
C ALA A 366 -20.58 10.96 -14.46
N GLY A 367 -19.49 11.54 -14.94
CA GLY A 367 -19.35 12.99 -14.96
C GLY A 367 -17.97 13.47 -15.40
N LEU A 368 -17.93 14.76 -15.74
CA LEU A 368 -16.69 15.49 -15.98
C LEU A 368 -16.34 16.25 -14.69
N PHE A 369 -15.21 15.91 -14.08
CA PHE A 369 -14.73 16.55 -12.86
C PHE A 369 -13.60 17.51 -13.23
N THR A 370 -13.81 18.81 -12.99
CA THR A 370 -12.84 19.87 -13.27
C THR A 370 -12.34 20.44 -11.95
N GLU A 371 -11.05 20.82 -11.86
CA GLU A 371 -10.61 21.64 -10.73
C GLU A 371 -11.37 22.97 -10.78
N THR A 372 -12.18 23.22 -9.75
CA THR A 372 -12.89 24.50 -9.57
C THR A 372 -11.93 25.55 -9.02
N GLU A 373 -10.95 25.95 -9.82
CA GLU A 373 -10.34 27.28 -9.65
C GLU A 373 -10.98 28.22 -10.68
N ASP A 374 -11.37 29.42 -10.22
CA ASP A 374 -12.08 30.48 -10.96
C ASP A 374 -11.26 31.04 -12.15
N GLY A 375 -10.92 30.20 -13.11
CA GLY A 375 -10.09 30.50 -14.28
C GLY A 375 -10.88 30.30 -15.58
N PHE A 376 -10.90 31.34 -16.41
CA PHE A 376 -11.42 31.26 -17.76
C PHE A 376 -10.51 30.35 -18.63
N PHE A 377 -11.07 29.31 -19.24
CA PHE A 377 -10.30 28.34 -20.04
C PHE A 377 -10.18 28.77 -21.50
N TRP A 378 -8.96 28.75 -22.03
CA TRP A 378 -8.70 28.61 -23.46
C TRP A 378 -8.21 27.18 -23.69
N ASN A 379 -8.85 26.45 -24.61
CA ASN A 379 -8.38 25.14 -25.09
C ASN A 379 -6.86 25.18 -25.26
N GLY A 380 -6.13 24.27 -24.62
CA GLY A 380 -4.67 24.32 -24.54
C GLY A 380 -3.97 24.47 -25.89
N TRP A 381 -3.29 25.59 -26.08
CA TRP A 381 -2.23 25.75 -27.09
C TRP A 381 -0.89 25.75 -26.37
N ILE A 382 0.04 24.94 -26.86
CA ILE A 382 1.46 25.00 -26.50
C ILE A 382 2.08 26.00 -27.47
N TRP A 383 2.93 26.92 -26.98
CA TRP A 383 3.72 27.76 -27.87
C TRP A 383 4.82 26.90 -28.52
N ASP A 384 5.21 27.23 -29.75
CA ASP A 384 6.24 26.50 -30.52
C ASP A 384 7.61 26.38 -29.82
N ASP A 385 7.81 27.06 -28.69
CA ASP A 385 9.02 27.05 -27.88
C ASP A 385 8.96 26.13 -26.64
N GLY A 386 7.84 25.42 -26.43
CA GLY A 386 7.66 24.52 -25.28
C GLY A 386 7.41 25.22 -23.95
N SER A 387 7.24 26.56 -23.92
CA SER A 387 6.86 27.29 -22.72
C SER A 387 5.36 27.14 -22.40
N LYS A 388 5.04 27.00 -21.10
CA LYS A 388 3.68 26.77 -20.59
C LYS A 388 3.10 28.06 -19.99
N TRP A 389 1.94 28.50 -20.45
CA TRP A 389 1.16 29.57 -19.81
C TRP A 389 -0.01 28.96 -19.01
N ASN A 390 -0.09 29.28 -17.71
CA ASN A 390 -1.02 28.73 -16.72
C ASN A 390 -0.91 27.21 -16.50
N GLY A 391 -0.93 26.80 -15.23
CA GLY A 391 -0.89 25.38 -14.82
C GLY A 391 -1.96 24.58 -15.56
N LEU A 392 -1.63 23.31 -15.85
CA LEU A 392 -2.50 22.39 -16.58
C LEU A 392 -3.82 22.17 -15.80
N SER A 393 -4.86 22.94 -16.06
CA SER A 393 -6.18 22.60 -15.55
C SER A 393 -6.76 21.48 -16.42
N GLY A 394 -6.71 20.25 -15.92
CA GLY A 394 -7.27 19.07 -16.55
C GLY A 394 -8.68 18.74 -16.03
N ALA A 395 -9.45 17.99 -16.81
CA ALA A 395 -10.74 17.44 -16.43
C ALA A 395 -10.68 15.90 -16.44
N VAL A 396 -10.97 15.27 -15.31
CA VAL A 396 -11.06 13.81 -15.24
C VAL A 396 -12.49 13.38 -15.63
N SER A 397 -12.61 12.62 -16.71
CA SER A 397 -13.87 12.00 -17.12
C SER A 397 -13.99 10.60 -16.52
N ILE A 398 -15.03 10.39 -15.71
CA ILE A 398 -15.35 9.09 -15.11
C ILE A 398 -16.53 8.47 -15.87
N PHE A 399 -16.34 7.27 -16.41
CA PHE A 399 -17.42 6.46 -16.98
C PHE A 399 -17.67 5.19 -16.15
N PRO A 400 -18.92 4.71 -16.02
CA PRO A 400 -19.26 3.58 -15.13
C PRO A 400 -18.59 2.24 -15.46
N ASP A 401 -18.19 2.05 -16.72
CA ASP A 401 -17.52 0.84 -17.22
C ASP A 401 -15.98 0.89 -17.07
N GLN A 402 -15.41 2.07 -16.78
CA GLN A 402 -13.98 2.24 -16.58
C GLN A 402 -13.50 1.53 -15.32
N LEU A 403 -12.38 0.84 -15.47
CA LEU A 403 -11.65 0.25 -14.35
C LEU A 403 -10.66 1.24 -13.78
N TRP A 404 -10.56 1.22 -12.46
CA TRP A 404 -9.65 2.00 -11.66
C TRP A 404 -8.88 1.05 -10.74
N LEU A 405 -7.60 1.29 -10.52
CA LEU A 405 -6.76 0.53 -9.60
C LEU A 405 -6.62 1.31 -8.30
N VAL A 406 -6.83 0.65 -7.15
CA VAL A 406 -6.62 1.28 -5.85
C VAL A 406 -5.12 1.36 -5.56
N ASP A 407 -4.56 2.58 -5.53
CA ASP A 407 -3.12 2.81 -5.27
C ASP A 407 -2.83 3.10 -3.80
N LYS A 408 -3.81 3.67 -3.10
CA LYS A 408 -3.69 4.06 -1.70
C LYS A 408 -5.00 3.87 -0.99
N VAL A 409 -4.92 3.31 0.21
CA VAL A 409 -6.04 3.21 1.13
C VAL A 409 -5.65 3.83 2.46
N THR A 410 -6.50 4.71 2.98
CA THR A 410 -6.39 5.25 4.34
C THR A 410 -7.64 4.88 5.11
N TYR A 411 -7.50 4.09 6.16
CA TYR A 411 -8.57 3.74 7.09
C TYR A 411 -8.52 4.69 8.28
N ASP A 412 -9.53 5.56 8.40
CA ASP A 412 -9.83 6.27 9.64
C ASP A 412 -10.72 5.35 10.49
N VAL A 413 -10.05 4.61 11.38
CA VAL A 413 -10.68 3.62 12.25
C VAL A 413 -11.56 4.31 13.27
N ASP A 414 -11.25 5.56 13.63
CA ASP A 414 -12.01 6.34 14.59
C ASP A 414 -13.39 6.70 14.04
N LYS A 415 -13.43 7.18 12.80
CA LYS A 415 -14.64 7.69 12.12
C LYS A 415 -15.33 6.68 11.20
N TRP A 416 -14.82 5.45 11.05
CA TRP A 416 -15.32 4.47 10.07
C TRP A 416 -15.33 5.01 8.63
N LYS A 417 -14.31 5.77 8.29
CA LYS A 417 -14.14 6.40 6.98
C LYS A 417 -12.93 5.78 6.29
N THR A 418 -13.07 5.49 5.01
CA THR A 418 -12.00 5.00 4.16
C THR A 418 -11.77 6.01 3.04
N SER A 419 -10.53 6.45 2.87
CA SER A 419 -10.10 7.27 1.73
C SER A 419 -9.37 6.36 0.75
N LEU A 420 -9.76 6.40 -0.52
CA LEU A 420 -9.19 5.58 -1.59
C LEU A 420 -8.62 6.50 -2.65
N THR A 421 -7.32 6.45 -2.93
CA THR A 421 -6.77 7.04 -4.16
C THR A 421 -6.75 5.95 -5.22
N LEU A 422 -7.36 6.21 -6.36
CA LEU A 422 -7.40 5.28 -7.49
C LEU A 422 -6.81 5.91 -8.74
N SER A 423 -6.01 5.14 -9.48
CA SER A 423 -5.54 5.49 -10.81
C SER A 423 -6.41 4.85 -11.88
N LYS A 424 -6.58 5.54 -13.01
CA LYS A 424 -7.27 4.95 -14.16
C LYS A 424 -6.51 3.73 -14.65
N TYR A 425 -7.17 2.58 -14.68
CA TYR A 425 -6.56 1.34 -15.14
C TYR A 425 -6.67 1.24 -16.66
N THR A 426 -5.55 1.43 -17.34
CA THR A 426 -5.43 1.20 -18.78
C THR A 426 -5.09 -0.26 -19.04
N LEU A 427 -6.02 -0.99 -19.66
CA LEU A 427 -5.68 -2.22 -20.36
C LEU A 427 -4.76 -1.82 -21.51
N THR A 428 -3.46 -2.03 -21.35
CA THR A 428 -2.53 -1.93 -22.48
C THR A 428 -3.10 -2.81 -23.60
N PRO A 429 -3.34 -2.29 -24.82
CA PRO A 429 -3.51 -3.17 -25.96
C PRO A 429 -2.20 -3.96 -26.09
N LEU A 430 -2.28 -5.28 -26.00
CA LEU A 430 -1.16 -6.17 -26.32
C LEU A 430 -0.73 -5.99 -27.77
#